data_AF-A0A935YR17-F1
#
_entry.id   AF-A0A935YR17-F1
#
_cell.length_a   1.000
_cell.length_b   1.000
_cell.length_c   1.000
_cell.angle_alpha   90.00
_cell.angle_beta   90.00
_cell.angle_gamma   90.00
#
_symmetry.space_group_name_H-M   'P 1'
#
loop_
_entity.id
_entity.type
_entity.pdbx_description
1 polymer ?
#
loop_
_entity_poly.entity_id
_entity_poly.type
_entity_poly.pdbx_seq_one_letter_code
_entity_poly.pdbx_strand_id
1 'polypeptide(L)'
;MAKVRSWWLGEAFRLPVLPLLGGLALVLAGGAGCAVAGPDALARAQARAARADRLLARAAEDSLLRTEQDLPTAVRVGLWARRFQAAAGVRYVFGPAADGYVAERDLVRDHRQDCISLLYRCAELARARSADDAVAVALQTRFAGADPAAVVDAEGRVDYDHPSHLDYSLDMIRSGHWGADVTAAVGVARPDTVGTARYPAGSYAYLPKEALREGALSEGDVVWFVLDPSVPSARRLRDEHGLVIGHVGLVVIDDGQPWLVHAAVSGLTGWYEGGTVVKVPLGEYLARMERFAGVMVTRF
;
A
#
# COMPACT_ATOMS: atom_id res chain seq x y z
N MET A 1 -9.96 19.97 3.94
CA MET A 1 -8.53 19.80 3.58
C MET A 1 -8.49 19.13 2.22
N ALA A 2 -7.99 19.80 1.19
CA ALA A 2 -7.83 19.19 -0.13
C ALA A 2 -6.73 18.11 -0.04
N LYS A 3 -7.01 16.88 -0.52
CA LYS A 3 -6.01 15.80 -0.62
C LYS A 3 -4.91 16.26 -1.58
N VAL A 4 -3.70 16.48 -1.08
CA VAL A 4 -2.61 17.04 -1.89
C VAL A 4 -1.83 15.90 -2.54
N ARG A 5 -2.02 15.73 -3.85
CA ARG A 5 -1.52 14.62 -4.69
C ARG A 5 0.01 14.58 -4.94
N SER A 6 0.85 15.32 -4.21
CA SER A 6 2.21 15.62 -4.70
C SER A 6 3.37 15.44 -3.71
N TRP A 7 3.48 14.37 -2.92
CA TRP A 7 4.54 14.36 -1.88
C TRP A 7 5.29 13.04 -1.74
N TRP A 8 6.19 12.80 -2.69
CA TRP A 8 7.44 12.05 -2.51
C TRP A 8 8.48 12.41 -3.60
N LEU A 9 8.66 13.71 -3.87
CA LEU A 9 9.74 14.19 -4.74
C LEU A 9 10.89 14.64 -3.85
N GLY A 10 11.88 13.77 -3.65
CA GLY A 10 13.22 14.22 -3.32
C GLY A 10 13.72 15.11 -4.46
N GLU A 11 13.93 16.39 -4.17
CA GLU A 11 14.61 17.49 -4.90
C GLU A 11 14.63 17.60 -6.45
N ALA A 12 14.10 16.68 -7.26
CA ALA A 12 14.46 16.61 -8.67
C ALA A 12 13.49 17.27 -9.67
N PHE A 13 12.24 17.62 -9.33
CA PHE A 13 11.32 18.18 -10.34
C PHE A 13 10.41 19.27 -9.79
N ARG A 14 10.65 20.52 -10.20
CA ARG A 14 9.70 21.63 -10.11
C ARG A 14 8.90 21.70 -11.40
N LEU A 15 7.59 21.49 -11.34
CA LEU A 15 6.67 21.87 -12.42
C LEU A 15 5.86 23.10 -12.01
N PRO A 16 5.51 23.99 -12.97
CA PRO A 16 4.80 25.22 -12.68
C PRO A 16 3.31 24.97 -12.41
N VAL A 17 2.78 25.66 -11.40
CA VAL A 17 1.35 25.71 -11.08
C VAL A 17 0.68 26.74 -12.01
N LEU A 18 -0.29 26.31 -12.80
CA LEU A 18 -1.18 27.20 -13.58
C LEU A 18 -2.51 27.40 -12.83
N PRO A 19 -3.13 28.60 -12.90
CA PRO A 19 -4.38 28.89 -12.21
C PRO A 19 -5.59 28.30 -12.98
N LEU A 20 -6.50 27.66 -12.24
CA LEU A 20 -7.82 27.23 -12.72
C LEU A 20 -8.79 28.42 -12.66
N LEU A 21 -9.28 28.86 -13.83
CA LEU A 21 -10.40 29.79 -13.95
C LEU A 21 -11.73 29.04 -13.87
N GLY A 22 -12.64 29.57 -13.05
CA GLY A 22 -13.97 29.04 -12.82
C GLY A 22 -14.92 29.26 -14.01
N GLY A 23 -15.70 28.23 -14.30
CA GLY A 23 -16.85 28.29 -15.20
C GLY A 23 -18.05 27.62 -14.53
N LEU A 24 -19.09 28.41 -14.27
CA LEU A 24 -20.38 27.99 -13.73
C LEU A 24 -21.17 27.26 -14.84
N ALA A 25 -21.58 26.01 -14.62
CA ALA A 25 -22.44 25.29 -15.55
C ALA A 25 -23.87 25.16 -15.00
N LEU A 26 -24.83 25.54 -15.82
CA LEU A 26 -26.27 25.41 -15.62
C LEU A 26 -26.71 23.98 -15.98
N VAL A 27 -27.35 23.26 -15.05
CA VAL A 27 -27.90 21.92 -15.31
C VAL A 27 -29.39 22.03 -15.64
N LEU A 28 -29.76 21.63 -16.85
CA LEU A 28 -31.13 21.37 -17.27
C LEU A 28 -31.51 19.93 -16.94
N ALA A 29 -32.66 19.78 -16.29
CA ALA A 29 -33.29 18.49 -16.02
C ALA A 29 -33.91 17.93 -17.31
N GLY A 30 -33.62 16.66 -17.61
CA GLY A 30 -34.22 15.96 -18.75
C GLY A 30 -34.18 14.45 -18.58
N GLY A 31 -35.38 13.85 -18.57
CA GLY A 31 -35.63 12.50 -19.10
C GLY A 31 -35.32 11.33 -18.18
N ALA A 32 -36.35 10.88 -17.43
CA ALA A 32 -36.39 9.53 -16.86
C ALA A 32 -36.58 8.50 -17.98
N GLY A 33 -35.49 8.13 -18.64
CA GLY A 33 -35.40 6.90 -19.41
C GLY A 33 -35.15 5.74 -18.45
N CYS A 34 -35.93 4.66 -18.57
CA CYS A 34 -35.64 3.40 -17.90
C CYS A 34 -34.28 2.89 -18.37
N ALA A 35 -33.23 3.25 -17.63
CA ALA A 35 -31.88 2.77 -17.87
C ALA A 35 -31.88 1.26 -17.62
N VAL A 36 -31.57 0.49 -18.66
CA VAL A 36 -31.13 -0.90 -18.53
C VAL A 36 -30.00 -0.88 -17.51
N ALA A 37 -30.20 -1.54 -16.36
CA ALA A 37 -29.23 -1.55 -15.28
C ALA A 37 -27.88 -2.01 -15.84
N GLY A 38 -26.92 -1.07 -15.93
CA GLY A 38 -25.58 -1.38 -16.35
C GLY A 38 -24.95 -2.43 -15.42
N PRO A 39 -23.86 -3.08 -15.85
CA PRO A 39 -23.14 -4.01 -14.97
C PRO A 39 -22.87 -3.35 -13.62
N ASP A 40 -23.09 -4.11 -12.54
CA ASP A 40 -22.79 -3.72 -11.17
C ASP A 40 -21.37 -3.12 -11.08
N ALA A 41 -21.17 -2.12 -10.22
CA ALA A 41 -19.92 -1.39 -10.09
C ALA A 41 -18.71 -2.31 -9.88
N LEU A 42 -18.90 -3.39 -9.11
CA LEU A 42 -17.90 -4.46 -8.96
C LEU A 42 -17.57 -5.13 -10.30
N ALA A 43 -18.57 -5.48 -11.11
CA ALA A 43 -18.37 -6.10 -12.42
C ALA A 43 -17.60 -5.18 -13.38
N ARG A 44 -17.82 -3.86 -13.31
CA ARG A 44 -17.04 -2.89 -14.11
C ARG A 44 -15.57 -2.85 -13.66
N ALA A 45 -15.32 -2.82 -12.35
CA ALA A 45 -13.96 -2.88 -11.80
C ALA A 45 -13.25 -4.19 -12.19
N GLN A 46 -13.94 -5.33 -12.12
CA GLN A 46 -13.42 -6.64 -12.54
C GLN A 46 -13.11 -6.66 -14.04
N ALA A 47 -14.01 -6.17 -14.90
CA ALA A 47 -13.78 -6.09 -16.33
C ALA A 47 -12.59 -5.19 -16.69
N ARG A 48 -12.36 -4.11 -15.94
CA ARG A 48 -11.16 -3.27 -16.07
C ARG A 48 -9.90 -4.02 -15.63
N ALA A 49 -9.92 -4.64 -14.46
CA ALA A 49 -8.80 -5.42 -13.93
C ALA A 49 -8.44 -6.64 -14.79
N ALA A 50 -9.39 -7.21 -15.53
CA ALA A 50 -9.13 -8.31 -16.47
C ALA A 50 -8.25 -7.89 -17.67
N ARG A 51 -8.20 -6.59 -17.99
CA ARG A 51 -7.35 -6.01 -19.04
C ARG A 51 -6.10 -5.34 -18.50
N ALA A 52 -5.91 -5.37 -17.19
CA ALA A 52 -4.82 -4.67 -16.53
C ALA A 52 -3.47 -5.38 -16.72
N ASP A 53 -2.42 -4.62 -16.46
CA ASP A 53 -1.05 -5.10 -16.37
C ASP A 53 -0.92 -6.00 -15.13
N ARG A 54 -0.92 -7.32 -15.34
CA ARG A 54 -0.91 -8.36 -14.29
C ARG A 54 0.43 -9.07 -14.25
N LEU A 55 0.84 -9.49 -13.06
CA LEU A 55 2.09 -10.21 -12.87
C LEU A 55 2.07 -11.55 -13.62
N LEU A 56 0.91 -12.20 -13.62
CA LEU A 56 0.68 -13.48 -14.25
C LEU A 56 -0.53 -13.39 -15.19
N ALA A 57 -0.53 -14.25 -16.22
CA ALA A 57 -1.75 -14.46 -16.99
C ALA A 57 -2.88 -14.91 -16.06
N ARG A 58 -4.10 -14.40 -16.27
CA ARG A 58 -5.24 -14.63 -15.37
C ARG A 58 -5.47 -16.10 -15.03
N ALA A 59 -5.40 -17.00 -16.01
CA ALA A 59 -5.58 -18.43 -15.77
C ALA A 59 -4.51 -19.03 -14.85
N ALA A 60 -3.26 -18.55 -14.94
CA ALA A 60 -2.16 -18.96 -14.07
C ALA A 60 -2.32 -18.38 -12.66
N GLU A 61 -2.71 -17.10 -12.54
CA GLU A 61 -3.06 -16.47 -11.26
C GLU A 61 -4.18 -17.25 -10.56
N ASP A 62 -5.29 -17.50 -11.24
CA ASP A 62 -6.42 -18.28 -10.72
C ASP A 62 -6.01 -19.71 -10.32
N SER A 63 -5.08 -20.33 -11.05
CA SER A 63 -4.54 -21.65 -10.70
C SER A 63 -3.75 -21.64 -9.40
N LEU A 64 -2.90 -20.63 -9.19
CA LEU A 64 -2.14 -20.48 -7.94
C LEU A 64 -3.06 -20.16 -6.77
N LEU A 65 -4.01 -19.22 -6.95
CA LEU A 65 -4.97 -18.85 -5.90
C LEU A 65 -5.76 -20.06 -5.41
N ARG A 66 -6.19 -20.96 -6.30
CA ARG A 66 -6.84 -22.22 -5.91
C ARG A 66 -5.91 -23.19 -5.21
N THR A 67 -4.68 -23.34 -5.70
CA THR A 67 -3.71 -24.31 -5.14
C THR A 67 -3.23 -23.91 -3.75
N GLU A 68 -3.18 -22.60 -3.47
CA GLU A 68 -2.68 -22.03 -2.23
C GLU A 68 -3.80 -21.69 -1.24
N GLN A 69 -5.08 -21.95 -1.58
CA GLN A 69 -6.23 -21.47 -0.81
C GLN A 69 -6.26 -21.96 0.64
N ASP A 70 -5.71 -23.16 0.89
CA ASP A 70 -5.71 -23.82 2.19
C ASP A 70 -4.47 -23.46 3.06
N LEU A 71 -3.54 -22.66 2.52
CA LEU A 71 -2.41 -22.14 3.28
C LEU A 71 -2.86 -20.96 4.17
N PRO A 72 -2.24 -20.78 5.36
CA PRO A 72 -2.48 -19.59 6.17
C PRO A 72 -2.24 -18.30 5.37
N THR A 73 -3.09 -17.29 5.56
CA THR A 73 -3.01 -16.02 4.80
C THR A 73 -1.62 -15.40 4.87
N ALA A 74 -0.98 -15.38 6.03
CA ALA A 74 0.37 -14.84 6.20
C ALA A 74 1.41 -15.57 5.31
N VAL A 75 1.35 -16.91 5.23
CA VAL A 75 2.20 -17.69 4.32
C VAL A 75 1.96 -17.30 2.86
N ARG A 76 0.70 -17.11 2.47
CA ARG A 76 0.34 -16.69 1.11
C ARG A 76 0.84 -15.29 0.79
N VAL A 77 0.80 -14.34 1.74
CA VAL A 77 1.39 -12.99 1.58
C VAL A 77 2.89 -13.11 1.28
N GLY A 78 3.60 -13.95 2.04
CA GLY A 78 5.00 -14.24 1.82
C GLY A 78 5.33 -14.84 0.45
N LEU A 79 4.50 -15.77 -0.03
CA LEU A 79 4.64 -16.35 -1.37
C LEU A 79 4.44 -15.29 -2.47
N TRP A 80 3.43 -14.43 -2.34
CA TRP A 80 3.23 -13.34 -3.30
C TRP A 80 4.35 -12.30 -3.26
N ALA A 81 4.86 -11.96 -2.08
CA ALA A 81 6.01 -11.07 -1.95
C ALA A 81 7.22 -11.60 -2.72
N ARG A 82 7.54 -12.89 -2.56
CA ARG A 82 8.63 -13.55 -3.32
C ARG A 82 8.37 -13.54 -4.83
N ARG A 83 7.13 -13.74 -5.28
CA ARG A 83 6.78 -13.67 -6.72
C ARG A 83 7.01 -12.29 -7.30
N PHE A 84 6.55 -11.23 -6.63
CA PHE A 84 6.81 -9.85 -7.08
C PHE A 84 8.30 -9.51 -7.08
N GLN A 85 9.04 -9.99 -6.09
CA GLN A 85 10.49 -9.79 -6.02
C GLN A 85 11.25 -10.53 -7.13
N ALA A 86 10.83 -11.74 -7.49
CA ALA A 86 11.47 -12.54 -8.54
C ALA A 86 11.04 -12.15 -9.97
N ALA A 87 10.03 -11.30 -10.11
CA ALA A 87 9.42 -10.97 -11.39
C ALA A 87 10.27 -10.00 -12.21
N ALA A 88 10.53 -10.37 -13.46
CA ALA A 88 11.13 -9.46 -14.43
C ALA A 88 10.15 -8.32 -14.79
N GLY A 89 10.69 -7.12 -15.02
CA GLY A 89 9.92 -5.98 -15.51
C GLY A 89 9.10 -5.22 -14.47
N VAL A 90 9.01 -5.71 -13.21
CA VAL A 90 8.45 -4.92 -12.12
C VAL A 90 9.36 -3.74 -11.85
N ARG A 91 8.79 -2.53 -11.78
CA ARG A 91 9.53 -1.30 -11.49
C ARG A 91 8.83 -0.43 -10.46
N TYR A 92 9.63 0.39 -9.79
CA TYR A 92 9.12 1.36 -8.84
C TYR A 92 8.38 2.49 -9.56
N VAL A 93 7.13 2.73 -9.20
CA VAL A 93 6.34 3.89 -9.65
C VAL A 93 5.51 4.41 -8.47
N PHE A 94 5.78 5.65 -8.06
CA PHE A 94 4.99 6.30 -7.01
C PHE A 94 3.52 6.42 -7.44
N GLY A 95 2.59 5.95 -6.62
CA GLY A 95 1.17 5.80 -7.00
C GLY A 95 0.54 7.05 -7.62
N PRO A 96 0.70 8.25 -7.02
CA PRO A 96 0.21 9.51 -7.60
C PRO A 96 0.98 10.05 -8.81
N ALA A 97 2.18 9.53 -9.12
CA ALA A 97 2.93 9.95 -10.29
C ALA A 97 2.30 9.43 -11.59
N ALA A 98 2.71 9.99 -12.74
CA ALA A 98 2.29 9.51 -14.05
C ALA A 98 2.55 8.00 -14.19
N ASP A 99 1.59 7.30 -14.81
CA ASP A 99 1.49 5.84 -14.89
C ASP A 99 1.36 5.06 -13.56
N GLY A 100 1.32 5.74 -12.42
CA GLY A 100 1.09 5.15 -11.11
C GLY A 100 -0.37 4.73 -10.92
N TYR A 101 -0.62 3.77 -10.02
CA TYR A 101 -1.96 3.19 -9.85
C TYR A 101 -3.01 4.21 -9.38
N VAL A 102 -2.62 5.22 -8.60
CA VAL A 102 -3.51 6.30 -8.16
C VAL A 102 -3.84 7.23 -9.31
N ALA A 103 -2.83 7.67 -10.07
CA ALA A 103 -3.02 8.54 -11.23
C ALA A 103 -3.90 7.87 -12.30
N GLU A 104 -3.68 6.58 -12.55
CA GLU A 104 -4.45 5.80 -13.53
C GLU A 104 -5.79 5.31 -13.00
N ARG A 105 -6.04 5.46 -11.69
CA ARG A 105 -7.26 5.05 -10.99
C ARG A 105 -7.53 3.55 -11.14
N ASP A 106 -6.47 2.76 -11.04
CA ASP A 106 -6.47 1.31 -11.21
C ASP A 106 -6.33 0.58 -9.88
N LEU A 107 -7.03 -0.56 -9.75
CA LEU A 107 -6.84 -1.50 -8.64
C LEU A 107 -5.66 -2.45 -8.88
N VAL A 108 -5.38 -2.80 -10.14
CA VAL A 108 -4.35 -3.78 -10.54
C VAL A 108 -3.38 -3.11 -11.52
N ARG A 109 -2.09 -3.06 -11.16
CA ARG A 109 -0.96 -2.61 -11.99
C ARG A 109 0.33 -3.27 -11.53
N ASP A 110 0.43 -4.57 -11.73
CA ASP A 110 1.37 -5.42 -11.02
C ASP A 110 2.85 -5.14 -11.35
N HIS A 111 3.19 -4.64 -12.55
CA HIS A 111 4.56 -4.28 -12.90
C HIS A 111 4.95 -2.84 -12.50
N ARG A 112 4.08 -2.10 -11.81
CA ARG A 112 4.30 -0.70 -11.42
C ARG A 112 3.93 -0.53 -9.95
N GLN A 113 4.91 -0.73 -9.09
CA GLN A 113 4.71 -0.80 -7.64
C GLN A 113 5.36 0.39 -6.93
N ASP A 114 4.67 0.94 -5.96
CA ASP A 114 5.29 1.58 -4.80
C ASP A 114 5.14 0.65 -3.58
N CYS A 115 5.59 1.11 -2.42
CA CYS A 115 5.53 0.28 -1.21
C CYS A 115 4.10 -0.07 -0.80
N ILE A 116 3.14 0.85 -1.01
CA ILE A 116 1.74 0.67 -0.65
C ILE A 116 1.02 -0.28 -1.63
N SER A 117 1.22 -0.11 -2.94
CA SER A 117 0.62 -0.99 -3.96
C SER A 117 1.19 -2.41 -3.90
N LEU A 118 2.48 -2.58 -3.57
CA LEU A 118 3.04 -3.91 -3.34
C LEU A 118 2.33 -4.60 -2.16
N LEU A 119 2.16 -3.89 -1.04
CA LEU A 119 1.40 -4.39 0.11
C LEU A 119 -0.03 -4.76 -0.31
N TYR A 120 -0.73 -3.86 -1.01
CA TYR A 120 -2.09 -4.10 -1.49
C TYR A 120 -2.18 -5.39 -2.29
N ARG A 121 -1.36 -5.52 -3.35
CA ARG A 121 -1.44 -6.67 -4.25
C ARG A 121 -1.10 -7.97 -3.56
N CYS A 122 -0.05 -8.00 -2.74
CA CYS A 122 0.30 -9.20 -1.98
C CYS A 122 -0.81 -9.63 -1.01
N ALA A 123 -1.37 -8.69 -0.24
CA ALA A 123 -2.42 -8.99 0.74
C ALA A 123 -3.76 -9.38 0.06
N GLU A 124 -4.13 -8.73 -1.02
CA GLU A 124 -5.37 -9.01 -1.76
C GLU A 124 -5.32 -10.39 -2.41
N LEU A 125 -4.23 -10.71 -3.12
CA LEU A 125 -4.04 -12.02 -3.73
C LEU A 125 -3.91 -13.12 -2.68
N ALA A 126 -3.30 -12.84 -1.53
CA ALA A 126 -3.21 -13.79 -0.42
C ALA A 126 -4.56 -14.09 0.26
N ARG A 127 -5.58 -13.26 0.04
CA ARG A 127 -6.93 -13.45 0.63
C ARG A 127 -7.97 -13.91 -0.39
N ALA A 128 -7.71 -13.73 -1.68
CA ALA A 128 -8.64 -14.04 -2.74
C ALA A 128 -8.67 -15.54 -3.10
N ARG A 129 -9.79 -15.98 -3.68
CA ARG A 129 -9.99 -17.31 -4.28
C ARG A 129 -9.84 -17.32 -5.81
N SER A 130 -9.89 -16.13 -6.42
CA SER A 130 -9.72 -15.91 -7.86
C SER A 130 -9.26 -14.47 -8.13
N ALA A 131 -8.86 -14.20 -9.36
CA ALA A 131 -8.46 -12.88 -9.85
C ALA A 131 -9.60 -11.84 -9.72
N ASP A 132 -10.85 -12.27 -9.90
CA ASP A 132 -12.04 -11.39 -9.75
C ASP A 132 -12.37 -11.16 -8.28
N ASP A 133 -12.18 -12.17 -7.43
CA ASP A 133 -12.32 -12.04 -5.98
C ASP A 133 -11.24 -11.10 -5.40
N ALA A 134 -10.03 -11.11 -5.95
CA ALA A 134 -8.97 -10.18 -5.55
C ALA A 134 -9.36 -8.71 -5.77
N VAL A 135 -10.17 -8.41 -6.81
CA VAL A 135 -10.71 -7.07 -7.05
C VAL A 135 -11.76 -6.70 -6.00
N ALA A 136 -12.62 -7.65 -5.63
CA ALA A 136 -13.60 -7.45 -4.55
C ALA A 136 -12.90 -7.19 -3.21
N VAL A 137 -11.88 -7.98 -2.88
CA VAL A 137 -11.03 -7.78 -1.70
C VAL A 137 -10.36 -6.41 -1.75
N ALA A 138 -9.81 -5.99 -2.89
CA ALA A 138 -9.17 -4.68 -3.05
C ALA A 138 -10.12 -3.51 -2.77
N LEU A 139 -11.37 -3.58 -3.27
CA LEU A 139 -12.38 -2.57 -2.98
C LEU A 139 -12.74 -2.55 -1.49
N GLN A 140 -12.95 -3.72 -0.91
CA GLN A 140 -13.30 -3.86 0.51
C GLN A 140 -12.21 -3.31 1.42
N THR A 141 -10.94 -3.58 1.13
CA THR A 141 -9.83 -3.15 1.98
C THR A 141 -9.50 -1.67 1.74
N ARG A 142 -9.11 -1.30 0.52
CA ARG A 142 -8.60 0.06 0.22
C ARG A 142 -9.62 1.15 0.51
N PHE A 143 -10.92 0.87 0.34
CA PHE A 143 -12.01 1.84 0.53
C PHE A 143 -12.84 1.59 1.79
N ALA A 144 -12.27 0.95 2.82
CA ALA A 144 -12.91 0.73 4.13
C ALA A 144 -14.33 0.15 4.04
N GLY A 145 -14.55 -0.80 3.13
CA GLY A 145 -15.84 -1.44 2.90
C GLY A 145 -16.92 -0.56 2.26
N ALA A 146 -16.54 0.57 1.65
CA ALA A 146 -17.49 1.41 0.91
C ALA A 146 -18.21 0.61 -0.19
N ASP A 147 -19.46 1.00 -0.45
CA ASP A 147 -20.22 0.48 -1.59
C ASP A 147 -19.43 0.73 -2.89
N PRO A 148 -19.11 -0.31 -3.69
CA PRO A 148 -18.46 -0.16 -4.98
C PRO A 148 -19.12 0.89 -5.88
N ALA A 149 -20.45 1.06 -5.81
CA ALA A 149 -21.17 2.07 -6.60
C ALA A 149 -20.79 3.52 -6.24
N ALA A 150 -20.27 3.77 -5.04
CA ALA A 150 -19.81 5.08 -4.60
C ALA A 150 -18.37 5.41 -5.05
N VAL A 151 -17.55 4.40 -5.34
CA VAL A 151 -16.11 4.58 -5.58
C VAL A 151 -15.65 4.14 -6.96
N VAL A 152 -16.48 3.44 -7.74
CA VAL A 152 -16.16 2.96 -9.10
C VAL A 152 -16.99 3.67 -10.16
N ASP A 153 -16.34 4.30 -11.13
CA ASP A 153 -17.01 5.00 -12.24
C ASP A 153 -17.51 4.05 -13.35
N ALA A 154 -18.04 4.64 -14.43
CA ALA A 154 -18.60 3.91 -15.57
C ALA A 154 -17.54 3.10 -16.34
N GLU A 155 -16.27 3.49 -16.28
CA GLU A 155 -15.15 2.83 -16.93
C GLU A 155 -14.46 1.78 -16.03
N GLY A 156 -14.97 1.59 -14.81
CA GLY A 156 -14.42 0.67 -13.81
C GLY A 156 -13.21 1.22 -13.06
N ARG A 157 -12.92 2.53 -13.16
CA ARG A 157 -11.83 3.19 -12.43
C ARG A 157 -12.29 3.57 -11.03
N VAL A 158 -11.35 3.59 -10.08
CA VAL A 158 -11.64 3.92 -8.68
C VAL A 158 -11.33 5.38 -8.33
N ASP A 159 -12.10 5.97 -7.43
CA ASP A 159 -11.82 7.31 -6.90
C ASP A 159 -10.94 7.26 -5.64
N TYR A 160 -9.62 7.30 -5.82
CA TYR A 160 -8.66 7.36 -4.70
C TYR A 160 -8.72 8.66 -3.89
N ASP A 161 -9.43 9.70 -4.35
CA ASP A 161 -9.68 10.90 -3.56
C ASP A 161 -10.92 10.74 -2.65
N HIS A 162 -11.74 9.70 -2.86
CA HIS A 162 -12.92 9.44 -2.05
C HIS A 162 -12.57 9.37 -0.55
N PRO A 163 -13.38 9.94 0.36
CA PRO A 163 -13.09 9.95 1.80
C PRO A 163 -12.92 8.57 2.45
N SER A 164 -13.53 7.53 1.87
CA SER A 164 -13.39 6.16 2.34
C SER A 164 -12.08 5.48 1.94
N HIS A 165 -11.29 6.05 1.01
CA HIS A 165 -9.97 5.52 0.69
C HIS A 165 -9.03 5.71 1.89
N LEU A 166 -8.45 4.62 2.39
CA LEU A 166 -7.47 4.64 3.47
C LEU A 166 -6.09 5.02 2.93
N ASP A 167 -5.81 6.32 2.91
CA ASP A 167 -4.58 6.93 2.38
C ASP A 167 -3.50 7.17 3.45
N TYR A 168 -3.85 7.12 4.75
CA TYR A 168 -2.91 7.20 5.85
C TYR A 168 -2.62 5.82 6.44
N SER A 169 -1.36 5.39 6.46
CA SER A 169 -1.00 4.04 6.92
C SER A 169 -1.35 3.75 8.38
N LEU A 170 -1.38 4.75 9.26
CA LEU A 170 -1.82 4.51 10.64
C LEU A 170 -3.33 4.20 10.71
N ASP A 171 -4.14 4.78 9.81
CA ASP A 171 -5.55 4.43 9.68
C ASP A 171 -5.70 3.04 9.04
N MET A 172 -4.83 2.67 8.09
CA MET A 172 -4.76 1.31 7.53
C MET A 172 -4.47 0.28 8.63
N ILE A 173 -3.46 0.52 9.49
CA ILE A 173 -3.14 -0.36 10.63
C ILE A 173 -4.35 -0.49 11.56
N ARG A 174 -4.96 0.64 11.97
CA ARG A 174 -6.09 0.66 12.91
C ARG A 174 -7.37 0.01 12.37
N SER A 175 -7.55 -0.02 11.05
CA SER A 175 -8.71 -0.68 10.44
C SER A 175 -8.68 -2.22 10.59
N GLY A 176 -7.50 -2.80 10.81
CA GLY A 176 -7.30 -4.25 10.85
C GLY A 176 -7.41 -4.98 9.50
N HIS A 177 -7.68 -4.31 8.37
CA HIS A 177 -7.79 -5.03 7.08
C HIS A 177 -6.44 -5.54 6.54
N TRP A 178 -5.33 -5.06 7.09
CA TRP A 178 -3.95 -5.44 6.77
C TRP A 178 -3.29 -6.26 7.89
N GLY A 179 -4.13 -6.99 8.64
CA GLY A 179 -3.72 -7.78 9.80
C GLY A 179 -3.95 -7.07 11.12
N ALA A 180 -3.93 -7.83 12.20
CA ALA A 180 -3.98 -7.33 13.57
C ALA A 180 -2.62 -6.71 13.96
N ASP A 181 -2.65 -5.63 14.74
CA ASP A 181 -1.43 -5.02 15.29
C ASP A 181 -0.80 -5.95 16.34
N VAL A 182 0.39 -6.49 16.00
CA VAL A 182 1.18 -7.38 16.85
C VAL A 182 2.47 -6.72 17.33
N THR A 183 2.56 -5.39 17.24
CA THR A 183 3.76 -4.61 17.61
C THR A 183 4.22 -4.92 19.05
N ALA A 184 3.31 -5.06 20.00
CA ALA A 184 3.65 -5.42 21.38
C ALA A 184 4.06 -6.90 21.57
N ALA A 185 3.70 -7.78 20.64
CA ALA A 185 4.06 -9.20 20.70
C ALA A 185 5.49 -9.45 20.17
N VAL A 186 5.99 -8.58 19.29
CA VAL A 186 7.30 -8.74 18.64
C VAL A 186 8.43 -7.91 19.28
N GLY A 187 8.16 -7.26 20.42
CA GLY A 187 9.16 -6.57 21.22
C GLY A 187 8.58 -5.65 22.30
N VAL A 188 9.38 -4.69 22.78
CA VAL A 188 8.94 -3.69 23.78
C VAL A 188 8.57 -2.38 23.10
N ALA A 189 7.29 -2.20 22.80
CA ALA A 189 6.79 -0.98 22.17
C ALA A 189 6.85 0.22 23.12
N ARG A 190 7.05 1.42 22.56
CA ARG A 190 7.03 2.69 23.28
C ARG A 190 6.02 3.64 22.65
N PRO A 191 5.33 4.47 23.44
CA PRO A 191 4.45 5.50 22.89
C PRO A 191 5.28 6.52 22.09
N ASP A 192 4.74 6.98 20.97
CA ASP A 192 5.27 8.16 20.29
C ASP A 192 4.95 9.40 21.15
N THR A 193 5.96 10.17 21.55
CA THR A 193 5.78 11.32 22.45
C THR A 193 5.66 12.66 21.74
N VAL A 194 5.70 12.68 20.41
CA VAL A 194 5.78 13.91 19.60
C VAL A 194 4.47 14.21 18.89
N GLY A 195 3.80 13.19 18.36
CA GLY A 195 2.64 13.31 17.50
C GLY A 195 2.99 13.76 16.08
N THR A 196 1.95 14.03 15.30
CA THR A 196 1.98 14.61 13.96
C THR A 196 0.87 15.67 13.86
N ALA A 197 0.76 16.39 12.74
CA ALA A 197 -0.37 17.30 12.52
C ALA A 197 -1.75 16.62 12.49
N ARG A 198 -1.79 15.28 12.36
CA ARG A 198 -3.03 14.48 12.34
C ARG A 198 -3.23 13.66 13.61
N TYR A 199 -2.16 13.14 14.19
CA TYR A 199 -2.22 12.19 15.31
C TYR A 199 -1.59 12.79 16.56
N PRO A 200 -2.33 12.93 17.67
CA PRO A 200 -1.78 13.47 18.91
C PRO A 200 -0.60 12.64 19.44
N ALA A 201 0.31 13.29 20.16
CA ALA A 201 1.32 12.60 20.96
C ALA A 201 0.64 11.57 21.90
N GLY A 202 1.24 10.40 22.03
CA GLY A 202 0.76 9.29 22.85
C GLY A 202 -0.37 8.46 22.20
N SER A 203 -0.87 8.83 21.02
CA SER A 203 -2.00 8.14 20.38
C SER A 203 -1.64 6.82 19.68
N TYR A 204 -0.35 6.49 19.57
CA TYR A 204 0.13 5.22 19.04
C TYR A 204 1.47 4.85 19.68
N ALA A 205 1.82 3.57 19.58
CA ALA A 205 3.10 3.03 20.02
C ALA A 205 3.81 2.34 18.85
N TYR A 206 5.12 2.30 18.92
CA TYR A 206 5.97 1.62 17.94
C TYR A 206 7.13 0.91 18.63
N LEU A 207 7.77 -0.02 17.94
CA LEU A 207 9.00 -0.66 18.39
C LEU A 207 10.20 0.14 17.93
N PRO A 208 11.01 0.73 18.84
CA PRO A 208 12.32 1.23 18.50
C PRO A 208 13.18 0.16 17.82
N LYS A 209 14.09 0.56 16.92
CA LYS A 209 14.93 -0.37 16.14
C LYS A 209 15.64 -1.40 17.02
N GLU A 210 16.22 -0.94 18.11
CA GLU A 210 16.98 -1.74 19.08
C GLU A 210 16.10 -2.68 19.92
N ALA A 211 14.79 -2.45 19.93
CA ALA A 211 13.82 -3.24 20.69
C ALA A 211 13.12 -4.32 19.85
N LEU A 212 13.36 -4.37 18.53
CA LEU A 212 12.81 -5.38 17.65
C LEU A 212 13.43 -6.74 17.95
N ARG A 213 12.59 -7.73 18.25
CA ARG A 213 13.03 -9.13 18.38
C ARG A 213 12.79 -9.84 17.05
N GLU A 214 13.82 -9.91 16.22
CA GLU A 214 13.72 -10.50 14.88
C GLU A 214 13.16 -11.93 14.88
N GLY A 215 13.53 -12.76 15.87
CA GLY A 215 12.99 -14.11 16.01
C GLY A 215 11.50 -14.20 16.39
N ALA A 216 10.83 -13.09 16.70
CA ALA A 216 9.39 -13.03 16.96
C ALA A 216 8.57 -12.68 15.69
N LEU A 217 9.26 -12.28 14.62
CA LEU A 217 8.64 -12.03 13.32
C LEU A 217 8.23 -13.35 12.67
N SER A 218 7.26 -13.29 11.78
CA SER A 218 6.71 -14.43 11.07
C SER A 218 6.55 -14.14 9.59
N GLU A 219 6.50 -15.22 8.80
CA GLU A 219 6.22 -15.16 7.37
C GLU A 219 4.94 -14.36 7.11
N GLY A 220 5.01 -13.35 6.24
CA GLY A 220 3.87 -12.51 5.87
C GLY A 220 3.54 -11.37 6.82
N ASP A 221 4.33 -11.15 7.88
CA ASP A 221 4.19 -9.93 8.69
C ASP A 221 4.37 -8.68 7.83
N VAL A 222 3.54 -7.67 8.06
CA VAL A 222 3.70 -6.35 7.44
C VAL A 222 4.45 -5.44 8.40
N VAL A 223 5.56 -4.87 7.94
CA VAL A 223 6.41 -3.97 8.73
C VAL A 223 6.23 -2.55 8.24
N TRP A 224 5.75 -1.68 9.12
CA TRP A 224 5.44 -0.29 8.87
C TRP A 224 6.51 0.60 9.50
N PHE A 225 7.32 1.27 8.69
CA PHE A 225 8.49 2.02 9.17
C PHE A 225 8.07 3.41 9.67
N VAL A 226 8.24 3.65 10.98
CA VAL A 226 7.82 4.88 11.65
C VAL A 226 8.86 5.98 11.43
N LEU A 227 8.42 7.13 10.93
CA LEU A 227 9.24 8.32 10.69
C LEU A 227 9.84 8.87 11.99
N ASP A 228 11.15 9.07 11.99
CA ASP A 228 11.89 9.62 13.14
C ASP A 228 11.69 11.15 13.25
N PRO A 229 11.07 11.66 14.33
CA PRO A 229 10.90 13.09 14.50
C PRO A 229 12.20 13.86 14.77
N SER A 230 13.32 13.19 15.05
CA SER A 230 14.64 13.80 15.18
C SER A 230 15.33 14.06 13.84
N VAL A 231 14.92 13.36 12.77
CA VAL A 231 15.46 13.55 11.42
C VAL A 231 14.67 14.65 10.70
N PRO A 232 15.29 15.77 10.25
CA PRO A 232 14.57 16.92 9.71
C PRO A 232 13.60 16.60 8.57
N SER A 233 14.00 15.73 7.63
CA SER A 233 13.17 15.34 6.47
C SER A 233 12.00 14.43 6.85
N ALA A 234 12.09 13.69 7.95
CA ALA A 234 11.00 12.90 8.50
C ALA A 234 10.08 13.77 9.35
N ARG A 235 10.65 14.64 10.20
CA ARG A 235 9.90 15.62 10.99
C ARG A 235 9.01 16.49 10.14
N ARG A 236 9.54 16.99 9.02
CA ARG A 236 8.76 17.77 8.05
C ARG A 236 7.52 17.04 7.54
N LEU A 237 7.64 15.75 7.19
CA LEU A 237 6.49 14.96 6.76
C LEU A 237 5.43 14.79 7.86
N ARG A 238 5.86 14.65 9.11
CA ARG A 238 4.97 14.55 10.27
C ARG A 238 4.20 15.84 10.49
N ASP A 239 4.91 16.98 10.45
CA ASP A 239 4.36 18.29 10.78
C ASP A 239 3.52 18.87 9.63
N GLU A 240 3.91 18.68 8.37
CA GLU A 240 3.20 19.26 7.21
C GLU A 240 2.06 18.37 6.71
N HIS A 241 2.22 17.05 6.80
CA HIS A 241 1.30 16.09 6.17
C HIS A 241 0.62 15.14 7.14
N GLY A 242 0.99 15.15 8.42
CA GLY A 242 0.43 14.26 9.42
C GLY A 242 0.89 12.80 9.29
N LEU A 243 1.92 12.51 8.49
CA LEU A 243 2.39 11.15 8.22
C LEU A 243 3.11 10.57 9.45
N VAL A 244 2.83 9.31 9.76
CA VAL A 244 3.53 8.53 10.80
C VAL A 244 4.46 7.51 10.16
N ILE A 245 3.97 6.81 9.15
CA ILE A 245 4.69 5.78 8.42
C ILE A 245 5.33 6.40 7.19
N GLY A 246 6.62 6.15 6.99
CA GLY A 246 7.39 6.66 5.85
C GLY A 246 7.63 5.61 4.77
N HIS A 247 7.48 4.33 5.11
CA HIS A 247 7.70 3.20 4.21
C HIS A 247 7.01 1.94 4.75
N VAL A 248 6.81 0.93 3.90
CA VAL A 248 6.25 -0.37 4.29
C VAL A 248 6.92 -1.50 3.51
N GLY A 249 6.98 -2.68 4.11
CA GLY A 249 7.36 -3.90 3.41
C GLY A 249 6.81 -5.16 4.09
N LEU A 250 7.12 -6.30 3.49
CA LEU A 250 6.61 -7.60 3.87
C LEU A 250 7.77 -8.46 4.38
N VAL A 251 7.56 -9.16 5.49
CA VAL A 251 8.53 -10.11 6.02
C VAL A 251 8.37 -11.44 5.30
N VAL A 252 9.50 -11.98 4.87
CA VAL A 252 9.63 -13.36 4.42
C VAL A 252 10.68 -14.05 5.26
N ILE A 253 10.45 -15.30 5.66
CA ILE A 253 11.40 -16.08 6.45
C ILE A 253 12.19 -16.99 5.53
N ASP A 254 13.47 -16.71 5.37
CA ASP A 254 14.40 -17.53 4.59
C ASP A 254 15.58 -17.93 5.47
N ASP A 255 15.90 -19.23 5.50
CA ASP A 255 16.91 -19.83 6.37
C ASP A 255 16.74 -19.47 7.86
N GLY A 256 15.48 -19.35 8.30
CA GLY A 256 15.12 -19.00 9.68
C GLY A 256 15.37 -17.54 10.05
N GLN A 257 15.71 -16.68 9.08
CA GLN A 257 15.96 -15.25 9.28
C GLN A 257 14.86 -14.41 8.62
N PRO A 258 14.47 -13.28 9.22
CA PRO A 258 13.51 -12.37 8.61
C PRO A 258 14.18 -11.49 7.55
N TRP A 259 13.64 -11.54 6.34
CA TRP A 259 14.00 -10.68 5.24
C TRP A 259 12.85 -9.73 4.93
N LEU A 260 13.20 -8.49 4.60
CA LEU A 260 12.29 -7.49 4.10
C LEU A 260 12.19 -7.59 2.58
N VAL A 261 10.98 -7.83 2.07
CA VAL A 261 10.63 -7.61 0.67
C VAL A 261 9.87 -6.29 0.55
N HIS A 262 10.35 -5.37 -0.27
CA HIS A 262 9.70 -4.07 -0.45
C HIS A 262 9.98 -3.46 -1.82
N ALA A 263 9.12 -2.55 -2.27
CA ALA A 263 9.39 -1.71 -3.43
C ALA A 263 10.37 -0.60 -3.01
N ALA A 264 11.53 -0.52 -3.64
CA ALA A 264 12.57 0.45 -3.33
C ALA A 264 12.70 1.47 -4.45
N VAL A 265 12.54 2.77 -4.13
CA VAL A 265 12.81 3.84 -5.09
C VAL A 265 14.31 4.04 -5.30
N SER A 266 15.09 3.95 -4.23
CA SER A 266 16.54 4.17 -4.19
C SER A 266 17.26 2.89 -3.78
N GLY A 267 18.54 2.79 -4.15
CA GLY A 267 19.39 1.66 -3.78
C GLY A 267 19.80 1.64 -2.32
N LEU A 268 20.33 0.48 -1.91
CA LEU A 268 21.03 0.28 -0.65
C LEU A 268 22.38 -0.36 -0.98
N THR A 269 23.46 0.40 -0.78
CA THR A 269 24.82 -0.01 -1.15
C THR A 269 25.17 -1.40 -0.62
N GLY A 270 25.61 -2.28 -1.51
CA GLY A 270 25.95 -3.68 -1.20
C GLY A 270 24.76 -4.65 -1.22
N TRP A 271 23.53 -4.19 -1.42
CA TRP A 271 22.33 -5.04 -1.50
C TRP A 271 21.60 -4.92 -2.84
N TYR A 272 21.28 -3.70 -3.28
CA TYR A 272 20.51 -3.48 -4.50
C TYR A 272 20.61 -2.03 -5.01
N GLU A 273 20.31 -1.81 -6.29
CA GLU A 273 20.34 -0.48 -6.93
C GLU A 273 19.04 0.33 -6.76
N GLY A 274 17.92 -0.35 -6.47
CA GLY A 274 16.59 0.27 -6.32
C GLY A 274 15.82 0.25 -7.63
N GLY A 275 14.73 1.02 -7.70
CA GLY A 275 13.86 1.10 -8.87
C GLY A 275 12.95 -0.11 -9.10
N THR A 276 12.85 -1.05 -8.14
CA THR A 276 12.07 -2.30 -8.26
C THR A 276 11.71 -2.89 -6.89
N VAL A 277 11.09 -4.06 -6.86
CA VAL A 277 10.85 -4.85 -5.65
C VAL A 277 12.11 -5.65 -5.32
N VAL A 278 12.64 -5.43 -4.12
CA VAL A 278 13.93 -5.97 -3.68
C VAL A 278 13.77 -6.73 -2.38
N LYS A 279 14.81 -7.50 -2.02
CA LYS A 279 14.89 -8.27 -0.78
C LYS A 279 16.20 -7.98 -0.05
N VAL A 280 16.12 -7.77 1.26
CA VAL A 280 17.26 -7.42 2.14
C VAL A 280 17.02 -7.93 3.57
N PRO A 281 18.03 -8.32 4.36
CA PRO A 281 17.83 -8.66 5.77
C PRO A 281 17.21 -7.49 6.52
N LEU A 282 16.16 -7.74 7.30
CA LEU A 282 15.38 -6.66 7.92
C LEU A 282 16.22 -5.85 8.93
N GLY A 283 17.00 -6.52 9.77
CA GLY A 283 17.89 -5.87 10.74
C GLY A 283 18.89 -4.93 10.07
N GLU A 284 19.49 -5.38 8.96
CA GLU A 284 20.45 -4.58 8.19
C GLU A 284 19.80 -3.34 7.57
N TYR A 285 18.59 -3.48 7.03
CA TYR A 285 17.82 -2.35 6.51
C TYR A 285 17.51 -1.32 7.60
N LEU A 286 17.02 -1.77 8.76
CA LEU A 286 16.68 -0.88 9.88
C LEU A 286 17.91 -0.16 10.44
N ALA A 287 19.04 -0.86 10.56
CA ALA A 287 20.30 -0.29 11.04
C ALA A 287 20.81 0.84 10.13
N ARG A 288 20.65 0.69 8.80
CA ARG A 288 21.16 1.66 7.82
C ARG A 288 20.20 2.81 7.50
N MET A 289 18.90 2.64 7.71
CA MET A 289 17.92 3.67 7.38
C MET A 289 17.72 4.67 8.52
N GLU A 290 18.47 5.76 8.48
CA GLU A 290 18.42 6.82 9.53
C GLU A 290 17.03 7.45 9.69
N ARG A 291 16.25 7.56 8.61
CA ARG A 291 14.95 8.24 8.59
C ARG A 291 13.88 7.63 9.52
N PHE A 292 14.07 6.39 9.95
CA PHE A 292 13.07 5.67 10.74
C PHE A 292 13.49 5.60 12.20
N ALA A 293 12.54 5.77 13.12
CA ALA A 293 12.77 5.57 14.56
C ALA A 293 12.57 4.10 14.97
N GLY A 294 11.86 3.33 14.14
CA GLY A 294 11.44 1.98 14.47
C GLY A 294 10.31 1.50 13.56
N VAL A 295 9.53 0.53 14.03
CA VAL A 295 8.49 -0.13 13.25
C VAL A 295 7.20 -0.36 14.04
N MET A 296 6.08 -0.44 13.33
CA MET A 296 4.89 -1.16 13.77
C MET A 296 4.78 -2.44 12.96
N VAL A 297 4.13 -3.48 13.49
CA VAL A 297 3.98 -4.77 12.82
C VAL A 297 2.54 -5.23 12.84
N THR A 298 2.00 -5.62 11.69
CA THR A 298 0.69 -6.27 11.58
C THR A 298 0.80 -7.68 11.04
N ARG A 299 -0.12 -8.57 11.45
CA ARG A 299 -0.14 -10.00 11.08
C ARG A 299 -1.55 -10.46 10.74
N PHE A 300 -1.69 -11.23 9.66
CA PHE A 300 -2.96 -11.83 9.21
C PHE A 300 -3.34 -13.07 10.00
#